data_AF-A0A973GTP6-F1
#
_entry.id   AF-A0A973GTP6-F1
#
_cell.length_a   1.000
_cell.length_b   1.000
_cell.length_c   1.000
_cell.angle_alpha   90.00
_cell.angle_beta   90.00
_cell.angle_gamma   90.00
#
_symmetry.space_group_name_H-M   'P 1'
#
loop_
_entity.id
_entity.type
_entity.pdbx_description
1 polymer ?
#
loop_
_entity_poly.entity_id
_entity_poly.type
_entity_poly.pdbx_seq_one_letter_code
_entity_poly.pdbx_strand_id
1 'polypeptide(L)'
;MQEFTRVRAAIDALIDGTKESIKRKSLSESMEQLEQARGLVQELKQMSTTDQAAIVAKRETTVAGLTDIAGKIKTPAIKKRSAKETAEQAAAL
;
A
#
# COMPACT_ATOMS: atom_id res chain seq x y z
N MET A 1 16.44 1.09 20.04
CA MET A 1 15.30 0.21 20.41
C MET A 1 13.95 0.90 20.28
N GLN A 2 13.73 2.10 20.85
CA GLN A 2 12.42 2.75 20.84
C GLN A 2 11.90 3.10 19.42
N GLU A 3 12.80 3.50 18.53
CA GLU A 3 12.47 3.86 17.13
C GLU A 3 12.03 2.66 16.28
N PHE A 4 12.73 1.52 16.39
CA PHE A 4 12.34 0.26 15.75
C PHE A 4 10.91 -0.15 16.13
N THR A 5 10.56 -0.06 17.42
CA THR A 5 9.20 -0.41 17.88
C THR A 5 8.15 0.55 17.32
N ARG A 6 8.45 1.84 17.18
CA ARG A 6 7.54 2.82 16.57
C ARG A 6 7.31 2.55 15.10
N VAL A 7 8.39 2.35 14.33
CA VAL A 7 8.30 2.03 12.89
C VAL A 7 7.54 0.73 12.69
N ARG A 8 7.82 -0.30 13.50
CA ARG A 8 7.06 -1.55 13.50
C ARG A 8 5.57 -1.32 13.75
N ALA A 9 5.21 -0.53 14.77
CA ALA A 9 3.81 -0.24 15.08
C ALA A 9 3.12 0.50 13.93
N ALA A 10 3.81 1.43 13.27
CA ALA A 10 3.29 2.12 12.09
C ALA A 10 3.05 1.15 10.92
N ILE A 11 3.96 0.21 10.67
CA ILE A 11 3.76 -0.87 9.67
C ILE A 11 2.56 -1.73 10.04
N ASP A 12 2.46 -2.17 11.30
CA ASP A 12 1.34 -3.00 11.76
C ASP A 12 -0.01 -2.24 11.59
N ALA A 13 -0.04 -0.91 11.80
CA ALA A 13 -1.21 -0.07 11.57
C ALA A 13 -1.56 0.08 10.07
N LEU A 14 -0.57 0.28 9.19
CA LEU A 14 -0.79 0.34 7.74
C LEU A 14 -1.27 -0.99 7.17
N ILE A 15 -0.77 -2.11 7.71
CA ILE A 15 -1.24 -3.46 7.37
C ILE A 15 -2.72 -3.61 7.72
N ASP A 16 -3.14 -3.12 8.89
CA ASP A 16 -4.53 -3.18 9.31
C ASP A 16 -5.43 -2.27 8.46
N GLY A 17 -4.99 -1.04 8.21
CA GLY A 17 -5.62 -0.10 7.28
C GLY A 17 -5.81 -0.74 5.90
N THR A 18 -4.76 -1.36 5.36
CA THR A 18 -4.80 -2.04 4.05
C THR A 18 -5.84 -3.14 4.03
N LYS A 19 -5.93 -3.96 5.09
CA LYS A 19 -6.96 -5.02 5.18
C LYS A 19 -8.36 -4.41 5.15
N GLU A 20 -8.57 -3.28 5.81
CA GLU A 20 -9.85 -2.58 5.80
C GLU A 20 -10.17 -1.97 4.44
N SER A 21 -9.21 -1.30 3.80
CA SER A 21 -9.36 -0.75 2.45
C SER A 21 -9.64 -1.84 1.40
N ILE A 22 -9.01 -3.01 1.54
CA ILE A 22 -9.29 -4.20 0.73
C ILE A 22 -10.74 -4.67 0.94
N LYS A 23 -11.21 -4.77 2.19
CA LYS A 23 -12.61 -5.12 2.48
C LYS A 23 -13.59 -4.12 1.88
N ARG A 24 -13.23 -2.83 1.89
CA ARG A 24 -13.98 -1.73 1.25
C ARG A 24 -13.84 -1.71 -0.27
N LYS A 25 -13.03 -2.60 -0.85
CA LYS A 25 -12.70 -2.66 -2.29
C LYS A 25 -12.11 -1.36 -2.84
N SER A 26 -11.42 -0.60 -1.99
CA SER A 26 -10.73 0.64 -2.37
C SER A 26 -9.29 0.30 -2.78
N LEU A 27 -9.09 0.06 -4.08
CA LEU A 27 -7.76 -0.31 -4.61
C LEU A 27 -6.74 0.80 -4.37
N SER A 28 -7.08 2.06 -4.68
CA SER A 28 -6.15 3.19 -4.55
C SER A 28 -5.67 3.37 -3.11
N GLU A 29 -6.58 3.33 -2.14
CA GLU A 29 -6.24 3.45 -0.71
C GLU A 29 -5.40 2.26 -0.23
N SER A 30 -5.76 1.04 -0.66
CA SER A 30 -4.99 -0.17 -0.34
C SER A 30 -3.57 -0.09 -0.89
N MET A 31 -3.40 0.39 -2.14
CA MET A 31 -2.09 0.50 -2.79
C MET A 31 -1.22 1.59 -2.16
N GLU A 32 -1.81 2.74 -1.81
CA GLU A 32 -1.10 3.82 -1.11
C GLU A 32 -0.58 3.37 0.25
N GLN A 33 -1.42 2.73 1.05
CA GLN A 33 -1.03 2.19 2.36
C GLN A 33 0.02 1.08 2.25
N LEU A 34 -0.08 0.23 1.22
CA LEU A 34 0.92 -0.80 0.92
C LEU A 34 2.27 -0.21 0.53
N GLU A 35 2.28 0.85 -0.28
CA GLU A 35 3.50 1.55 -0.67
C GLU A 35 4.19 2.17 0.55
N GLN A 36 3.42 2.86 1.39
CA GLN A 36 3.91 3.40 2.67
C GLN A 36 4.47 2.29 3.57
N ALA A 37 3.76 1.16 3.67
CA ALA A 37 4.20 0.03 4.48
C ALA A 37 5.51 -0.58 3.94
N ARG A 38 5.68 -0.66 2.61
CA ARG A 38 6.93 -1.13 1.99
C ARG A 38 8.10 -0.19 2.30
N GLY A 39 7.89 1.12 2.21
CA GLY A 39 8.90 2.11 2.58
C GLY A 39 9.35 1.94 4.02
N LEU A 40 8.40 1.90 4.96
CA LEU A 40 8.71 1.71 6.38
C LEU A 40 9.37 0.36 6.67
N VAL A 41 9.01 -0.72 5.95
CA VAL A 41 9.66 -2.02 6.11
C VAL A 41 11.11 -1.99 5.65
N GLN A 42 11.43 -1.25 4.57
CA GLN A 42 12.83 -1.04 4.16
C GLN A 42 13.61 -0.21 5.18
N GLU A 43 13.00 0.83 5.74
CA GLU A 43 13.60 1.59 6.84
C GLU A 43 13.84 0.71 8.07
N LEU A 44 12.83 -0.09 8.45
CA LEU A 44 12.92 -1.06 9.54
C LEU A 44 14.05 -2.06 9.32
N LYS A 45 14.27 -2.51 8.06
CA LYS A 45 15.34 -3.43 7.67
C LYS A 45 16.72 -2.81 7.84
N GLN A 46 16.90 -1.56 7.42
CA GLN A 46 18.16 -0.82 7.57
C GLN A 46 18.51 -0.58 9.05
N MET A 47 17.49 -0.43 9.90
CA MET A 47 17.66 -0.25 11.35
C MET A 47 17.72 -1.56 12.14
N SER A 48 17.41 -2.70 11.51
CA SER A 48 17.28 -3.99 12.21
C SER A 48 18.63 -4.66 12.48
N THR A 49 18.70 -5.35 13.61
CA THR A 49 19.81 -6.27 13.92
C THR A 49 19.50 -7.70 13.45
N THR A 50 20.49 -8.59 13.49
CA THR A 50 20.33 -10.00 13.10
C THR A 50 19.17 -10.70 13.83
N ASP A 51 18.99 -10.45 15.13
CA ASP A 51 17.88 -10.97 15.93
C ASP A 51 16.49 -10.46 15.49
N GLN A 52 16.44 -9.33 14.79
CA GLN A 52 15.20 -8.69 14.32
C GLN A 52 14.88 -8.99 12.86
N ALA A 53 15.81 -9.62 12.13
CA ALA A 53 15.62 -9.96 10.71
C ALA A 53 14.37 -10.82 10.47
N ALA A 54 14.07 -11.76 11.37
CA ALA A 54 12.86 -12.59 11.29
C ALA A 54 11.56 -11.77 11.45
N ILE A 55 11.60 -10.70 12.24
CA ILE A 55 10.47 -9.79 12.44
C ILE A 55 10.22 -9.01 11.15
N VAL A 56 11.28 -8.44 10.57
CA VAL A 56 11.24 -7.69 9.29
C VAL A 56 10.72 -8.60 8.17
N ALA A 57 11.28 -9.80 8.02
CA ALA A 57 10.87 -10.76 6.99
C ALA A 57 9.39 -11.14 7.06
N LYS A 58 8.83 -11.29 8.28
CA LYS A 58 7.38 -11.52 8.46
C LYS A 58 6.54 -10.34 7.96
N ARG A 59 6.99 -9.11 8.16
CA ARG A 59 6.28 -7.91 7.68
C ARG A 59 6.40 -7.78 6.17
N GLU A 60 7.59 -8.02 5.59
CA GLU A 60 7.78 -8.08 4.13
C GLU A 60 6.80 -9.08 3.50
N THR A 61 6.70 -10.29 4.06
CA THR A 61 5.79 -11.33 3.58
C THR A 61 4.32 -10.92 3.69
N THR A 62 3.94 -10.28 4.80
CA THR A 62 2.55 -9.83 5.02
C THR A 62 2.16 -8.74 4.03
N VAL A 63 3.02 -7.74 3.82
CA VAL A 63 2.80 -6.66 2.86
C VAL A 63 2.73 -7.21 1.43
N ALA A 64 3.60 -8.15 1.07
CA ALA A 64 3.56 -8.83 -0.22
C ALA A 64 2.24 -9.59 -0.44
N GLY A 65 1.79 -10.37 0.56
CA GLY A 65 0.53 -11.09 0.50
C GLY A 65 -0.68 -10.15 0.38
N LEU A 66 -0.70 -9.04 1.11
CA LEU A 66 -1.75 -8.03 0.98
C LEU A 66 -1.71 -7.32 -0.37
N THR A 67 -0.53 -7.13 -0.97
CA THR A 67 -0.41 -6.58 -2.33
C THR A 67 -1.06 -7.51 -3.35
N ASP A 68 -0.83 -8.82 -3.25
CA ASP A 68 -1.48 -9.80 -4.13
C ASP A 68 -3.01 -9.79 -3.98
N ILE A 69 -3.50 -9.69 -2.74
CA ILE A 69 -4.95 -9.60 -2.47
C ILE A 69 -5.54 -8.29 -2.99
N ALA A 70 -4.87 -7.15 -2.75
CA ALA A 70 -5.28 -5.85 -3.26
C ALA A 70 -5.30 -5.84 -4.79
N GLY A 71 -4.31 -6.43 -5.45
CA GLY A 71 -4.26 -6.57 -6.91
C GLY A 71 -5.38 -7.43 -7.50
N LYS A 72 -6.02 -8.29 -6.68
CA LYS A 72 -7.22 -9.04 -7.07
C LYS A 72 -8.52 -8.26 -6.89
N ILE A 73 -8.49 -7.10 -6.24
CA ILE A 73 -9.62 -6.17 -6.27
C ILE A 73 -9.78 -5.78 -7.73
N LYS A 74 -10.86 -6.29 -8.36
CA LYS A 74 -11.20 -5.92 -9.73
C LYS A 74 -11.34 -4.40 -9.75
N THR A 75 -10.34 -3.71 -10.29
CA THR A 75 -10.50 -2.33 -10.72
C THR A 75 -11.73 -2.36 -11.60
N PRO A 76 -12.84 -1.68 -11.25
CA PRO A 76 -13.97 -1.60 -12.16
C PRO A 76 -13.36 -1.13 -13.46
N ALA A 77 -13.48 -1.96 -14.51
CA ALA A 77 -12.85 -1.68 -15.79
C ALA A 77 -13.20 -0.24 -16.10
N ILE A 78 -12.18 0.64 -16.07
CA ILE A 78 -12.35 2.01 -16.51
C ILE A 78 -12.71 1.79 -17.96
N LYS A 79 -14.02 1.77 -18.26
CA LYS A 79 -14.51 1.78 -19.62
C LYS A 79 -13.75 2.95 -20.21
N LYS A 80 -12.86 2.66 -21.16
CA LYS A 80 -12.23 3.65 -22.00
C LYS A 80 -13.40 4.43 -22.61
N ARG A 81 -13.87 5.49 -21.95
CA ARG A 81 -14.59 6.54 -22.64
C ARG A 81 -13.50 7.15 -23.49
N SER A 82 -13.61 6.86 -24.78
CA SER A 82 -12.74 7.34 -25.84
C SER A 82 -12.32 8.78 -25.58
N ALA A 83 -11.07 9.08 -25.91
CA ALA A 83 -10.41 10.39 -25.83
C ALA A 83 -11.08 11.47 -26.70
N LYS A 84 -12.39 11.66 -26.57
CA LYS A 84 -13.21 12.59 -27.35
C LYS A 84 -14.04 13.55 -26.48
N GLU A 85 -14.14 13.33 -25.16
CA GLU A 85 -14.81 14.28 -24.26
C GLU A 85 -13.89 15.38 -23.69
N THR A 86 -12.58 15.37 -24.01
CA THR A 86 -11.60 16.37 -23.51
C THR A 86 -11.19 17.41 -24.55
N ALA A 87 -12.04 17.71 -25.54
CA ALA A 87 -11.78 18.76 -26.53
C ALA A 87 -12.69 19.99 -26.40
N GLU A 88 -13.81 19.93 -25.66
CA GLU A 88 -14.75 21.07 -25.57
C GLU A 88 -14.61 21.94 -24.32
N GLN A 89 -13.74 21.59 -23.37
CA GLN A 89 -13.54 22.39 -22.15
C GLN A 89 -12.37 23.38 -22.22
N ALA A 90 -11.63 23.42 -23.33
CA ALA A 90 -10.50 24.32 -23.53
C ALA A 90 -10.80 25.52 -24.46
N ALA A 91 -12.05 25.71 -24.88
CA ALA A 91 -12.46 26.81 -25.77
C ALA A 91 -13.53 27.73 -25.14
N ALA A 92 -13.53 27.87 -23.81
CA ALA A 92 -14.40 28.79 -23.07
C ALA A 92 -13.59 29.70 -22.14
N LEU A 93 -12.51 30.29 -22.67
CA LEU A 93 -11.86 31.49 -22.15
C LEU A 93 -11.87 32.57 -23.23
#